data_AF-A0A7S3ZZH3-F1
#
_entry.id   AF-A0A7S3ZZH3-F1
#
_cell.length_a   1.000
_cell.length_b   1.000
_cell.length_c   1.000
_cell.angle_alpha   90.00
_cell.angle_beta   90.00
_cell.angle_gamma   90.00
#
_symmetry.space_group_name_H-M   'P 1'
#
loop_
_entity.id
_entity.type
_entity.pdbx_description
1 polymer ?
#
loop_
_entity_poly.entity_id
_entity_poly.type
_entity_poly.pdbx_seq_one_letter_code
_entity_poly.pdbx_strand_id
1 'polypeptide(L)'
;CACRGTAGFAHVSCLAEQAKILVAEAEENNLDIKVQHERFARWFVCSLCEQQYHGAVCGALSWACWKTYVGRPEADVARMSAMSVLGNGLFSAKHNEDALSVREAELA
;
A
#
# COMPACT_ATOMS: atom_id res chain seq x y z
N CYS A 1 13.54 -0.33 -0.92
CA CYS A 1 13.85 -1.10 -2.14
C CYS A 1 15.36 -0.99 -2.47
N ALA A 2 15.82 -1.64 -3.55
CA ALA A 2 17.25 -1.75 -3.90
C ALA A 2 17.73 -0.76 -4.99
N CYS A 3 16.93 0.28 -5.29
CA CYS A 3 17.34 1.33 -6.22
C CYS A 3 18.63 2.01 -5.73
N ARG A 4 19.51 2.38 -6.67
CA ARG A 4 20.83 2.95 -6.38
C ARG A 4 20.96 4.35 -6.98
N GLY A 5 21.78 5.19 -6.34
CA GLY A 5 21.97 6.58 -6.75
C GLY A 5 20.67 7.37 -6.63
N THR A 6 20.36 8.18 -7.64
CA THR A 6 19.11 8.95 -7.72
C THR A 6 17.97 8.18 -8.39
N ALA A 7 18.21 6.94 -8.86
CA ALA A 7 17.15 6.11 -9.40
C ALA A 7 16.11 5.80 -8.30
N GLY A 8 14.83 5.94 -8.62
CA GLY A 8 13.74 5.69 -7.67
C GLY A 8 13.45 6.84 -6.70
N PHE A 9 14.07 8.01 -6.86
CA PHE A 9 13.66 9.21 -6.14
C PHE A 9 12.29 9.67 -6.63
N ALA A 10 11.31 9.68 -5.72
CA ALA A 10 9.96 10.12 -5.99
C ALA A 10 9.32 10.65 -4.68
N HIS A 11 8.36 11.56 -4.80
CA HIS A 11 7.52 11.92 -3.66
C HIS A 11 6.63 10.73 -3.28
N VAL A 12 6.46 10.48 -1.98
CA VAL A 12 5.56 9.44 -1.48
C VAL A 12 4.13 9.66 -1.96
N SER A 13 3.68 10.91 -2.03
CA SER A 13 2.36 11.27 -2.56
C SER A 13 2.19 10.86 -4.02
N CYS A 14 3.21 11.04 -4.86
CA CYS A 14 3.16 10.62 -6.27
C CYS A 14 3.11 9.10 -6.40
N LEU A 15 3.86 8.36 -5.56
CA LEU A 15 3.80 6.89 -5.54
C LEU A 15 2.42 6.39 -5.09
N ALA A 16 1.84 7.01 -4.07
CA ALA A 16 0.50 6.68 -3.58
C ALA A 16 -0.57 6.97 -4.64
N GLU A 17 -0.52 8.13 -5.29
CA GLU A 17 -1.49 8.47 -6.34
C GLU A 17 -1.35 7.54 -7.55
N GLN A 18 -0.13 7.19 -7.95
CA GLN A 18 0.10 6.20 -9.01
C GLN A 18 -0.52 4.84 -8.64
N ALA A 19 -0.27 4.33 -7.43
CA ALA A 19 -0.81 3.04 -7.00
C ALA A 19 -2.35 3.06 -6.97
N LYS A 20 -2.95 4.15 -6.49
CA LYS A 20 -4.40 4.37 -6.50
C LYS A 20 -4.98 4.36 -7.92
N ILE A 21 -4.39 5.10 -8.85
CA ILE A 21 -4.82 5.15 -10.26
C ILE A 21 -4.79 3.75 -10.87
N LEU A 22 -3.70 3.00 -10.67
CA LEU A 22 -3.55 1.67 -11.24
C LEU A 22 -4.58 0.66 -10.72
N VAL A 23 -4.99 0.77 -9.45
CA VAL A 23 -6.07 -0.06 -8.89
C VAL A 23 -7.41 0.35 -9.49
N ALA A 24 -7.72 1.65 -9.54
CA ALA A 24 -8.96 2.14 -10.14
C ALA A 24 -9.09 1.75 -11.61
N GLU A 25 -8.02 1.90 -12.41
CA GLU A 25 -7.98 1.47 -13.81
C GLU A 25 -8.22 -0.04 -13.94
N ALA A 26 -7.67 -0.86 -13.05
CA ALA A 26 -7.87 -2.31 -13.10
C ALA A 26 -9.32 -2.71 -12.78
N GLU A 27 -9.95 -2.01 -11.84
CA GLU A 27 -11.36 -2.19 -11.47
C GLU A 27 -12.30 -1.72 -12.59
N GLU A 28 -12.11 -0.51 -13.11
CA GLU A 28 -12.94 0.08 -14.17
C GLU A 28 -12.91 -0.73 -15.47
N ASN A 29 -11.74 -1.29 -15.81
CA ASN A 29 -11.58 -2.13 -17.00
C ASN A 29 -11.90 -3.61 -16.77
N ASN A 30 -12.36 -3.99 -15.57
CA ASN A 30 -12.65 -5.38 -15.18
C ASN A 30 -11.49 -6.33 -15.54
N LEU A 31 -10.26 -5.91 -15.26
CA LEU A 31 -9.08 -6.70 -15.59
C LEU A 31 -9.05 -8.00 -14.79
N ASP A 32 -8.35 -9.00 -15.31
CA ASP A 32 -8.15 -10.28 -14.63
C ASP A 32 -7.57 -10.10 -13.22
N ILE A 33 -7.94 -10.99 -12.30
CA ILE A 33 -7.54 -10.96 -10.90
C ILE A 33 -6.01 -10.91 -10.71
N LYS A 34 -5.25 -11.57 -11.59
CA LYS A 34 -3.79 -11.52 -11.56
C LYS A 34 -3.29 -10.11 -11.84
N VAL A 35 -3.86 -9.43 -12.82
CA VAL A 35 -3.50 -8.07 -13.18
C VAL A 35 -3.90 -7.10 -12.07
N GLN A 36 -5.09 -7.26 -11.47
CA GLN A 36 -5.51 -6.47 -10.32
C GLN A 36 -4.51 -6.59 -9.16
N HIS A 37 -4.06 -7.80 -8.86
CA HIS A 37 -3.04 -8.04 -7.84
C HIS A 37 -1.69 -7.36 -8.19
N GLU A 38 -1.25 -7.43 -9.44
CA GLU A 38 -0.04 -6.74 -9.90
C GLU A 38 -0.15 -5.20 -9.81
N ARG A 39 -1.34 -4.63 -10.05
CA ARG A 39 -1.60 -3.21 -9.85
C ARG A 39 -1.62 -2.83 -8.38
N PHE A 40 -2.30 -3.61 -7.55
CA PHE A 40 -2.32 -3.39 -6.11
C PHE A 40 -0.92 -3.51 -5.50
N ALA A 41 -0.06 -4.39 -6.02
CA ALA A 41 1.31 -4.56 -5.55
C ALA A 41 2.14 -3.27 -5.59
N ARG A 42 1.75 -2.26 -6.37
CA ARG A 42 2.43 -0.95 -6.41
C ARG A 42 2.36 -0.17 -5.09
N TRP A 43 1.47 -0.55 -4.17
CA TRP A 43 1.47 -0.02 -2.81
C TRP A 43 2.70 -0.46 -1.99
N PHE A 44 3.32 -1.60 -2.31
CA PHE A 44 4.42 -2.15 -1.51
C PHE A 44 5.64 -2.62 -2.33
N VAL A 45 5.57 -2.62 -3.66
CA VAL A 45 6.64 -3.01 -4.58
C VAL A 45 7.06 -1.84 -5.48
N CYS A 46 8.37 -1.60 -5.54
CA CYS A 46 8.95 -0.58 -6.41
C CYS A 46 8.79 -0.95 -7.90
N SER A 47 8.31 -0.02 -8.73
CA SER A 47 8.16 -0.23 -10.17
C SER A 47 9.46 -0.32 -10.97
N LEU A 48 10.58 0.16 -10.41
CA LEU A 48 11.85 0.19 -11.11
C LEU A 48 12.74 -1.01 -10.83
N CYS A 49 12.81 -1.45 -9.57
CA CYS A 49 13.66 -2.57 -9.16
C CYS A 49 12.89 -3.79 -8.67
N GLU A 50 11.56 -3.72 -8.65
CA GLU A 50 10.64 -4.82 -8.29
C GLU A 50 10.84 -5.40 -6.88
N GLN A 51 11.67 -4.75 -6.07
CA GLN A 51 11.86 -5.07 -4.66
C GLN A 51 10.82 -4.33 -3.81
N GLN A 52 10.47 -4.94 -2.68
CA GLN A 52 9.59 -4.30 -1.71
C GLN A 52 10.18 -2.98 -1.18
N TYR A 53 9.30 -2.03 -0.89
CA TYR A 53 9.66 -0.86 -0.11
C TYR A 53 10.03 -1.28 1.31
N HIS A 54 10.92 -0.52 1.94
CA HIS A 54 11.40 -0.78 3.31
C HIS A 54 11.57 0.55 4.05
N GLY A 55 11.74 0.48 5.37
CA GLY A 55 11.93 1.65 6.24
C GLY A 55 10.79 2.68 6.15
N ALA A 56 11.14 3.96 6.24
CA ALA A 56 10.18 5.06 6.28
C ALA A 56 9.23 5.12 5.07
N VAL A 57 9.71 4.73 3.88
CA VAL A 57 8.88 4.71 2.66
C VAL A 57 7.80 3.64 2.76
N CYS A 58 8.12 2.45 3.28
CA CYS A 58 7.14 1.39 3.51
C CYS A 58 6.07 1.84 4.50
N GLY A 59 6.47 2.43 5.63
CA GLY A 59 5.54 2.98 6.61
C GLY A 59 4.62 4.04 6.00
N ALA A 60 5.18 5.04 5.31
CA ALA A 60 4.39 6.13 4.73
C ALA A 60 3.43 5.66 3.63
N LEU A 61 3.87 4.76 2.73
CA LEU A 61 3.01 4.20 1.69
C LEU A 61 1.93 3.29 2.26
N SER A 62 2.23 2.50 3.29
CA SER A 62 1.25 1.62 3.91
C SER A 62 0.11 2.39 4.58
N TRP A 63 0.43 3.50 5.26
CA TRP A 63 -0.57 4.44 5.77
C TRP A 63 -1.37 5.14 4.66
N ALA A 64 -0.71 5.52 3.56
CA ALA A 64 -1.41 6.09 2.41
C ALA A 64 -2.37 5.08 1.77
N CYS A 65 -1.97 3.81 1.66
CA CYS A 65 -2.81 2.72 1.18
C CYS A 65 -4.06 2.57 2.05
N TRP A 66 -3.88 2.44 3.36
CA TRP A 66 -5.00 2.33 4.29
C TRP A 66 -5.99 3.49 4.18
N LYS A 67 -5.50 4.73 4.25
CA LYS A 67 -6.35 5.93 4.12
C LYS A 67 -7.11 6.01 2.80
N THR A 68 -6.58 5.39 1.74
CA THR A 68 -7.25 5.34 0.43
C THR A 68 -8.46 4.40 0.44
N TYR A 69 -8.39 3.28 1.17
CA TYR A 69 -9.39 2.20 1.07
C TYR A 69 -10.21 1.97 2.35
N VAL A 70 -9.89 2.61 3.48
CA VAL A 70 -10.60 2.44 4.76
C VAL A 70 -12.10 2.75 4.67
N GLY A 71 -12.50 3.67 3.78
CA GLY A 71 -13.91 4.02 3.57
C GLY A 71 -14.73 2.99 2.78
N ARG A 72 -14.09 1.94 2.21
CA ARG A 72 -14.80 0.88 1.47
C ARG A 72 -15.47 -0.12 2.43
N PRO A 73 -16.45 -0.92 1.97
CA PRO A 73 -17.06 -1.97 2.79
C PRO A 73 -16.01 -2.92 3.40
N GLU A 74 -16.29 -3.48 4.57
CA GLU A 74 -15.35 -4.35 5.29
C GLU A 74 -14.91 -5.58 4.47
N ALA A 75 -15.84 -6.17 3.72
CA ALA A 75 -15.58 -7.30 2.84
C ALA A 75 -14.91 -6.93 1.49
N ASP A 76 -14.61 -5.65 1.26
CA ASP A 76 -13.93 -5.21 0.04
C ASP A 76 -12.47 -5.68 0.02
N VAL A 77 -12.07 -6.31 -1.08
CA VAL A 77 -10.74 -6.91 -1.23
C VAL A 77 -9.62 -5.86 -1.14
N ALA A 78 -9.84 -4.65 -1.65
CA ALA A 78 -8.83 -3.59 -1.58
C ALA A 78 -8.68 -3.06 -0.14
N ARG A 79 -9.78 -2.97 0.63
CA ARG A 79 -9.72 -2.63 2.05
C ARG A 79 -8.97 -3.68 2.86
N MET A 80 -9.32 -4.96 2.71
CA MET A 80 -8.64 -6.06 3.41
C MET A 80 -7.14 -6.13 3.07
N SER A 81 -6.81 -5.91 1.78
CA SER A 81 -5.42 -5.86 1.32
C SER A 81 -4.68 -4.65 1.89
N ALA A 82 -5.33 -3.49 1.98
CA ALA A 82 -4.75 -2.28 2.56
C ALA A 82 -4.46 -2.43 4.06
N MET A 83 -5.34 -3.08 4.82
CA MET A 83 -5.10 -3.46 6.22
C MET A 83 -3.86 -4.35 6.33
N SER A 84 -3.70 -5.35 5.45
CA SER A 84 -2.53 -6.24 5.44
C SER A 84 -1.24 -5.47 5.12
N VAL A 85 -1.28 -4.55 4.16
CA VAL A 85 -0.14 -3.69 3.81
C VAL A 85 0.24 -2.79 5.00
N LEU A 86 -0.74 -2.20 5.69
CA LEU A 86 -0.52 -1.40 6.90
C LEU A 86 0.14 -2.22 8.02
N GLY A 87 -0.39 -3.42 8.30
CA GLY A 87 0.21 -4.32 9.29
C GLY A 87 1.68 -4.62 8.99
N ASN A 88 2.02 -4.93 7.74
CA ASN A 88 3.41 -5.17 7.31
C ASN A 88 4.30 -3.93 7.45
N GLY A 89 3.76 -2.75 7.12
CA GLY A 89 4.46 -1.47 7.23
C GLY A 89 4.79 -1.11 8.67
N LEU A 90 3.83 -1.26 9.58
CA LEU A 90 3.99 -0.99 11.01
C LEU A 90 4.98 -1.96 11.67
N PHE A 91 4.87 -3.25 11.33
CA PHE A 91 5.83 -4.26 11.78
C PHE A 91 7.26 -3.91 11.33
N SER A 92 7.43 -3.55 10.05
CA SER A 92 8.74 -3.18 9.48
C SER A 92 9.33 -1.92 10.13
N ALA A 93 8.48 -0.99 10.55
CA ALA A 93 8.91 0.23 11.24
C ALA A 93 9.22 0.01 12.73
N LYS A 94 8.90 -1.15 13.31
CA LYS A 94 8.89 -1.42 14.76
C LYS A 94 7.96 -0.48 15.55
N HIS A 95 6.94 0.07 14.89
CA HIS A 95 5.93 0.93 15.50
C HIS A 95 4.77 0.07 16.04
N ASN A 96 5.06 -0.78 17.04
CA ASN A 96 4.08 -1.73 17.56
C ASN A 96 2.91 -1.03 18.28
N GLU A 97 3.12 0.16 18.85
CA GLU A 97 2.08 0.94 19.55
C GLU A 97 1.05 1.54 18.56
N ASP A 98 1.49 1.98 17.38
CA ASP A 98 0.61 2.48 16.31
C ASP A 98 -0.28 1.35 15.76
N ALA A 99 0.20 0.10 15.75
CA ALA A 99 -0.56 -1.06 15.28
C ALA A 99 -1.75 -1.41 16.20
N LEU A 100 -1.62 -1.20 17.51
CA LEU A 100 -2.71 -1.41 18.46
C LEU A 100 -3.86 -0.43 18.22
N SER A 101 -3.53 0.85 17.99
CA SER A 101 -4.52 1.91 17.76
C SER A 101 -5.37 1.66 16.51
N VAL A 102 -4.77 1.11 15.44
CA VAL A 102 -5.48 0.72 14.22
C VAL A 102 -6.46 -0.42 14.50
N ARG A 103 -6.04 -1.43 15.27
CA ARG A 103 -6.89 -2.58 15.61
C ARG A 103 -8.09 -2.16 16.47
N GLU A 104 -7.88 -1.25 17.41
CA GLU A 104 -8.96 -0.72 18.26
C GLU A 104 -9.98 0.09 17.44
N ALA A 105 -9.52 0.88 16.47
CA ALA A 105 -10.41 1.65 15.58
C ALA A 105 -11.26 0.77 14.65
N GLU A 106 -10.85 -0.46 14.34
CA GLU A 106 -11.66 -1.42 13.57
C GLU A 106 -12.72 -2.14 14.40
N LEU A 107 -12.53 -2.22 15.72
CA LEU A 107 -13.41 -2.95 16.63
C LEU A 107 -14.45 -2.05 17.32
N ALA A 108 -14.41 -0.74 17.08
CA ALA A 108 -15.32 0.28 17.62
C ALA A 108 -16.40 0.67 16.60
#